data_AF-A0A1J6KSD1-F1
#
_entry.id   AF-A0A1J6KSD1-F1
#
_cell.length_a   1.000
_cell.length_b   1.000
_cell.length_c   1.000
_cell.angle_alpha   90.00
_cell.angle_beta   90.00
_cell.angle_gamma   90.00
#
_symmetry.space_group_name_H-M   'P 1'
#
loop_
_entity.id
_entity.type
_entity.pdbx_description
1 polymer ?
#
loop_
_entity_poly.entity_id
_entity_poly.type
_entity_poly.pdbx_seq_one_letter_code
_entity_poly.pdbx_strand_id
1 'polypeptide(L)'
;SADSLRRSNRDKTPLICLTYYVSAAATTAHKNPHSISHSINHDAIHHNYKNYLTAFSAIEEPRNFVEASKDKRWVTAMKTEIQALEGNSTWELVQLPPGKRPIGCK
;
A
#
# COMPACT_ATOMS: atom_id res chain seq x y z
N SER A 1 13.62 21.65 17.26
CA SER A 1 12.26 21.97 16.79
C SER A 1 11.61 20.68 16.36
N ALA A 2 10.56 20.25 17.06
CA ALA A 2 9.98 18.91 16.90
C ALA A 2 9.21 18.82 15.58
N ASP A 3 9.75 18.04 14.64
CA ASP A 3 9.15 17.78 13.34
C ASP A 3 8.01 16.77 13.51
N SER A 4 6.78 17.28 13.60
CA SER A 4 5.58 16.47 13.73
C SER A 4 5.24 15.85 12.38
N LEU A 5 5.95 14.75 12.06
CA LEU A 5 5.63 13.84 10.96
C LEU A 5 4.13 13.54 10.98
N ARG A 6 3.42 13.94 9.92
CA ARG A 6 1.97 13.78 9.81
C ARG A 6 1.63 12.30 9.86
N ARG A 7 1.10 11.86 11.01
CA ARG A 7 0.55 10.52 11.18
C ARG A 7 -0.74 10.39 10.37
N SER A 8 -0.88 9.29 9.65
CA SER A 8 -2.18 8.92 9.08
C SER A 8 -3.10 8.50 10.23
N ASN A 9 -4.19 9.24 10.44
CA ASN A 9 -5.27 8.89 11.38
C ASN A 9 -6.26 7.88 10.77
N ARG A 10 -5.87 7.14 9.74
CA ARG A 10 -6.71 6.04 9.23
C ARG A 10 -6.53 4.85 10.15
N ASP A 11 -7.62 4.39 10.74
CA ASP A 11 -7.66 3.07 11.35
C ASP A 11 -7.26 2.04 10.29
N LYS A 12 -6.15 1.34 10.49
CA LYS A 12 -5.69 0.28 9.61
C LYS A 12 -5.93 -1.05 10.30
N THR A 13 -7.14 -1.56 10.10
CA THR A 13 -7.54 -2.93 10.44
C THR A 13 -6.87 -3.93 9.50
N PRO A 14 -6.60 -5.17 9.97
CA PRO A 14 -5.87 -6.19 9.20
C PRO A 14 -6.49 -6.44 7.82
N LEU A 15 -5.61 -6.65 6.83
CA LEU A 15 -5.91 -6.67 5.39
C LEU A 15 -6.77 -7.87 4.92
N ILE A 16 -7.26 -8.72 5.83
CA ILE A 16 -8.10 -9.87 5.50
C ILE A 16 -9.54 -9.49 5.16
N CYS A 17 -10.02 -8.33 5.59
CA CYS A 17 -11.38 -7.94 5.27
C CYS A 17 -11.42 -7.03 4.04
N LEU A 18 -11.44 -7.66 2.87
CA LEU A 18 -12.05 -7.10 1.64
C LEU A 18 -13.48 -6.56 1.89
N THR A 19 -14.07 -6.83 3.05
CA THR A 19 -15.26 -6.14 3.56
C THR A 19 -15.08 -4.62 3.72
N TYR A 20 -13.87 -4.04 3.66
CA TYR A 20 -13.75 -2.58 3.68
C TYR A 20 -14.10 -1.92 2.33
N TYR A 21 -14.10 -2.68 1.23
CA TYR A 21 -14.74 -2.25 -0.02
C TYR A 21 -16.28 -2.35 0.04
N VAL A 22 -16.81 -2.99 1.09
CA VAL A 22 -18.22 -2.85 1.46
C VAL A 22 -18.30 -1.58 2.29
N SER A 23 -18.73 -0.49 1.64
CA SER A 23 -19.20 0.70 2.33
C SER A 23 -20.05 0.26 3.53
N ALA A 24 -19.70 0.76 4.72
CA ALA A 24 -20.49 0.65 5.94
C ALA A 24 -21.97 0.51 5.58
N ALA A 25 -22.58 -0.58 6.03
CA ALA A 25 -23.96 -0.92 5.77
C ALA A 25 -24.82 0.34 5.77
N ALA A 26 -25.33 0.68 4.58
CA ALA A 26 -26.58 1.40 4.36
C ALA A 26 -27.05 2.29 5.53
N THR A 27 -26.37 3.40 5.78
CA THR A 27 -27.06 4.59 6.28
C THR A 27 -27.07 5.59 5.14
N THR A 28 -28.28 5.80 4.63
CA THR A 28 -28.67 6.71 3.54
C THR A 28 -28.25 6.31 2.13
N ALA A 29 -29.04 5.39 1.56
CA ALA A 29 -29.72 5.56 0.28
C ALA A 29 -28.92 6.18 -0.90
N HIS A 30 -27.97 5.43 -1.46
CA HIS A 30 -27.73 5.45 -2.91
C HIS A 30 -27.42 4.03 -3.38
N LYS A 31 -28.43 3.34 -3.93
CA LYS A 31 -28.25 2.04 -4.60
C LYS A 31 -27.45 2.29 -5.87
N ASN A 32 -26.13 2.18 -5.81
CA ASN A 32 -25.30 2.20 -7.01
C ASN A 32 -25.39 0.82 -7.68
N PRO A 33 -26.07 0.69 -8.84
CA PRO A 33 -26.27 -0.60 -9.52
C PRO A 33 -24.96 -1.25 -9.98
N HIS A 34 -23.88 -0.47 -10.04
CA HIS A 34 -22.56 -0.89 -10.50
C HIS A 34 -21.56 -1.07 -9.36
N SER A 35 -22.03 -1.21 -8.12
CA SER A 35 -21.14 -1.50 -7.01
C SER A 35 -20.47 -2.85 -7.23
N ILE A 36 -19.14 -2.83 -7.35
CA ILE A 36 -18.30 -4.02 -7.48
C ILE A 36 -18.58 -5.01 -6.33
N SER A 37 -18.96 -4.51 -5.15
CA SER A 37 -19.33 -5.34 -3.99
C SER A 37 -20.49 -6.30 -4.25
N HIS A 38 -21.42 -6.00 -5.17
CA HIS A 38 -22.52 -6.91 -5.50
C HIS A 38 -22.04 -8.14 -6.29
N SER A 39 -20.90 -8.05 -6.98
CA SER A 39 -20.36 -9.10 -7.84
C SER A 39 -19.26 -9.94 -7.18
N ILE A 40 -18.77 -9.54 -6.00
CA ILE A 40 -17.71 -10.26 -5.29
C ILE A 40 -18.34 -11.08 -4.16
N ASN A 41 -18.66 -12.34 -4.46
CA ASN A 41 -19.09 -13.32 -3.47
C ASN A 41 -17.88 -14.13 -2.96
N HIS A 42 -17.49 -13.91 -1.70
CA HIS A 42 -16.40 -14.64 -1.05
C HIS A 42 -16.85 -15.94 -0.38
N ASP A 43 -18.16 -16.23 -0.31
CA ASP A 43 -18.69 -17.44 0.32
C ASP A 43 -18.41 -18.69 -0.52
N ALA A 44 -18.41 -18.54 -1.85
CA ALA A 44 -18.13 -19.62 -2.80
C ALA A 44 -16.63 -19.96 -2.94
N ILE A 45 -15.74 -19.25 -2.25
CA ILE A 45 -14.31 -19.51 -2.30
C ILE A 45 -13.98 -20.71 -1.40
N HIS A 46 -13.31 -21.71 -1.96
CA HIS A 46 -12.91 -22.91 -1.23
C HIS A 46 -12.07 -22.58 0.01
N HIS A 47 -12.32 -23.28 1.13
CA HIS A 47 -11.71 -22.99 2.43
C HIS A 47 -10.16 -22.96 2.37
N ASN A 48 -9.54 -23.87 1.61
CA ASN A 48 -8.07 -23.88 1.45
C ASN A 48 -7.53 -22.61 0.78
N TYR A 49 -8.29 -22.05 -0.17
CA TYR A 49 -7.90 -20.82 -0.85
C TYR A 49 -8.10 -19.60 0.06
N LYS A 50 -9.14 -19.61 0.91
CA LYS A 50 -9.31 -18.58 1.96
C LYS A 50 -8.10 -18.55 2.90
N ASN A 51 -7.67 -19.70 3.39
CA ASN A 51 -6.51 -19.80 4.28
C ASN A 51 -5.22 -19.31 3.63
N TYR A 52 -5.03 -19.64 2.35
CA TYR A 52 -3.93 -19.11 1.55
C TYR A 52 -3.96 -17.58 1.49
N LEU A 53 -5.09 -16.96 1.10
CA LEU A 53 -5.24 -15.50 1.07
C LEU A 53 -4.97 -14.84 2.42
N THR A 54 -5.49 -15.42 3.51
CA THR A 54 -5.27 -14.94 4.87
C THR A 54 -3.78 -14.90 5.23
N ALA A 55 -3.00 -15.90 4.82
CA ALA A 55 -1.56 -15.92 5.08
C ALA A 55 -0.80 -14.77 4.39
N PHE A 56 -1.18 -14.36 3.18
CA PHE A 56 -0.57 -13.21 2.50
C PHE A 56 -0.98 -11.89 3.14
N SER A 57 -2.26 -11.73 3.48
CA SER A 57 -2.78 -10.53 4.14
C SER A 57 -2.27 -10.34 5.56
N ALA A 58 -1.67 -11.35 6.18
CA ALA A 58 -1.02 -11.24 7.48
C ALA A 58 0.32 -10.47 7.42
N ILE A 59 0.88 -10.28 6.23
CA ILE A 59 2.10 -9.49 6.04
C ILE A 59 1.73 -8.01 6.16
N GLU A 60 2.11 -7.38 7.27
CA GLU A 60 1.89 -5.94 7.47
C GLU A 60 2.95 -5.13 6.71
N GLU A 61 2.47 -4.20 5.87
CA GLU A 61 3.33 -3.24 5.18
C GLU A 61 3.84 -2.16 6.16
N PRO A 62 5.12 -1.77 6.06
CA PRO A 62 5.67 -0.67 6.85
C PRO A 62 4.90 0.62 6.60
N ARG A 63 4.64 1.37 7.66
CA ARG A 63 3.80 2.58 7.57
C ARG A 63 4.56 3.81 7.14
N ASN A 64 5.88 3.76 7.23
CA ASN A 64 6.77 4.86 6.92
C ASN A 64 8.14 4.33 6.49
N PHE A 65 8.95 5.23 5.92
CA PHE A 65 10.30 4.90 5.49
C PHE A 65 11.19 4.38 6.62
N VAL A 66 11.03 4.89 7.85
CA VAL A 66 11.86 4.49 9.00
C VAL A 66 11.60 3.03 9.41
N GLU A 67 10.36 2.57 9.29
CA GLU A 67 10.01 1.16 9.47
C GLU A 67 10.49 0.31 8.29
N ALA A 68 10.25 0.76 7.06
CA ALA A 68 10.64 0.02 5.85
C ALA A 68 12.17 -0.18 5.76
N SER A 69 12.94 0.85 6.07
CA SER A 69 14.42 0.83 6.05
C SER A 69 15.04 -0.11 7.09
N LYS A 70 14.28 -0.51 8.12
CA LYS A 70 14.72 -1.49 9.12
C LYS A 70 14.34 -2.92 8.75
N ASP A 71 13.36 -3.11 7.86
CA ASP A 71 12.97 -4.44 7.37
C ASP A 71 13.88 -4.87 6.21
N LYS A 72 14.59 -5.98 6.42
CA LYS A 72 15.51 -6.55 5.43
C LYS A 72 14.83 -6.88 4.10
N ARG A 73 13.55 -7.28 4.10
CA ARG A 73 12.80 -7.61 2.88
C ARG A 73 12.61 -6.38 2.01
N TRP A 74 12.21 -5.27 2.63
CA TRP A 74 12.02 -3.98 1.94
C TRP A 74 13.34 -3.38 1.47
N VAL A 75 14.40 -3.47 2.29
CA VAL A 75 15.74 -3.04 1.89
C VAL A 75 16.25 -3.85 0.70
N THR A 76 16.02 -5.17 0.69
CA THR A 76 16.43 -6.03 -0.41
C THR A 76 15.65 -5.70 -1.68
N ALA A 77 14.32 -5.57 -1.59
CA ALA A 77 13.49 -5.18 -2.73
C ALA A 77 13.91 -3.83 -3.32
N MET A 78 14.19 -2.83 -2.49
CA MET A 78 14.66 -1.52 -2.94
C MET A 78 16.01 -1.61 -3.67
N LYS A 79 16.94 -2.44 -3.18
CA LYS A 79 18.23 -2.67 -3.86
C LYS A 79 18.04 -3.30 -5.24
N THR A 80 17.17 -4.31 -5.34
CA THR A 80 16.85 -4.95 -6.61
C THR A 80 16.27 -3.95 -7.61
N GLU A 81 15.36 -3.09 -7.16
CA GLU A 81 14.79 -2.03 -7.99
C GLU A 81 15.88 -1.09 -8.49
N ILE A 82 16.72 -0.55 -7.60
CA ILE A 82 17.83 0.35 -7.98
C ILE A 82 18.74 -0.32 -9.03
N GLN A 83 19.11 -1.58 -8.81
CA GLN A 83 19.95 -2.33 -9.76
C GLN A 83 19.26 -2.51 -11.12
N ALA A 84 17.95 -2.73 -11.14
CA ALA A 84 17.18 -2.83 -12.38
C ALA A 84 17.13 -1.47 -13.11
N LEU A 85 17.00 -0.36 -12.39
CA LEU A 85 17.03 0.99 -12.96
C LEU A 85 18.40 1.31 -13.59
N GLU A 86 19.49 0.97 -12.89
CA GLU A 86 20.85 1.10 -13.40
C GLU A 86 21.07 0.24 -14.65
N GLY A 87 20.64 -1.03 -14.62
CA GLY A 87 20.77 -1.95 -15.75
C GLY A 87 19.98 -1.51 -16.98
N ASN A 88 18.81 -0.90 -16.80
CA ASN A 88 17.99 -0.41 -17.89
C ASN A 88 18.49 0.92 -18.48
N SER A 89 19.45 1.60 -17.84
CA SER A 89 19.94 2.92 -18.24
C SER A 89 18.82 3.95 -18.45
N THR A 90 17.68 3.78 -17.78
CA THR A 90 16.51 4.66 -17.88
C THR A 90 16.53 5.79 -16.86
N TRP A 91 17.46 5.73 -15.90
CA TRP A 91 17.60 6.69 -14.81
C TRP A 91 19.05 7.12 -14.65
N GLU A 92 19.28 8.43 -14.54
CA GLU A 92 20.57 9.04 -14.20
C GLU A 92 20.42 9.83 -12.91
N LEU A 93 21.35 9.65 -11.97
CA LEU A 93 21.39 10.45 -10.75
C LEU A 93 22.01 11.82 -11.06
N VAL A 94 21.16 12.82 -11.24
CA VAL A 94 21.58 14.19 -11.56
C VAL A 94 21.58 15.07 -10.31
N GLN A 95 22.57 15.96 -10.20
CA GLN A 95 22.57 17.00 -9.17
C GLN A 95 21.41 17.97 -9.42
N LEU A 96 20.82 18.47 -8.33
CA LEU A 96 19.75 19.46 -8.42
C LEU A 96 20.29 20.75 -9.08
N PRO A 97 19.69 21.24 -10.18
CA PRO A 97 20.17 22.43 -10.85
C PRO A 97 20.06 23.68 -9.96
N PRO A 98 20.99 24.64 -10.07
CA PRO A 98 20.96 25.86 -9.27
C PRO A 98 19.65 26.63 -9.49
N GLY A 99 19.04 27.08 -8.40
CA GLY A 99 17.77 27.82 -8.42
C GLY A 99 16.52 26.95 -8.61
N LYS A 100 16.65 25.64 -8.76
CA LYS A 100 15.50 24.71 -8.74
C LYS A 100 15.25 24.22 -7.33
N ARG A 101 13.97 24.08 -6.98
CA ARG A 101 13.54 23.43 -5.75
C ARG A 101 13.26 21.97 -6.06
N PRO A 102 13.81 21.02 -5.30
CA PRO A 102 13.44 19.63 -5.48
C PRO A 102 11.94 19.50 -5.18
N ILE A 103 11.23 18.74 -5.99
CA ILE A 103 9.84 18.40 -5.68
C ILE A 103 9.91 17.45 -4.50
N GLY A 104 9.72 17.99 -3.30
CA GLY A 104 9.60 17.19 -2.09
C GLY A 104 8.34 16.33 -2.19
N CYS A 105 8.47 15.04 -1.94
CA CYS A 105 7.31 14.21 -1.62
C CYS A 105 6.90 14.54 -0.18
N LYS A 106 5.61 14.80 0.05
CA LYS A 106 5.06 15.28 1.32
C LYS A 106 4.27 14.18 2.02
#